data_AF-A0A183GAA0-F1
#
_entry.id   AF-A0A183GAA0-F1
#
_cell.length_a   1.000
_cell.length_b   1.000
_cell.length_c   1.000
_cell.angle_alpha   90.00
_cell.angle_beta   90.00
_cell.angle_gamma   90.00
#
_symmetry.space_group_name_H-M   'P 1'
#
loop_
_entity.id
_entity.type
_entity.pdbx_description
1 polymer ?
#
loop_
_entity_poly.entity_id
_entity_poly.type
_entity_poly.pdbx_seq_one_letter_code
_entity_poly.pdbx_strand_id
1 'polypeptide(L)'
;MDALPAILQAVQQQLDIQGAELQQLMEKLCAVSTNSSSAGAAVVLRDMHAIFDSLYRRIETFNYDPDRGRTFDSWLRRYQDLFDNECIELDEKDKTRLLVSRLDEDCHRMLTSAISPKQPSDLPWDEVVQVLNRLFGTAKTLFRRRIECFKVRYEGQDFNNYETMVKAKCTDAHFDSIGFDGLQCLFYVAGFQGSEFADYSTRLLRNLTKQRISL
;
A
#
# COMPACT_ATOMS: atom_id res chain seq x y z
N MET A 1 -48.62 77.09 3.32
CA MET A 1 -48.62 76.08 4.41
C MET A 1 -48.27 74.74 3.74
N ASP A 2 -47.04 74.58 3.22
CA ASP A 2 -46.78 73.52 2.22
C ASP A 2 -45.46 72.76 2.43
N ALA A 3 -44.89 72.81 3.65
CA ALA A 3 -43.64 72.10 3.95
C ALA A 3 -43.87 70.66 4.45
N LEU A 4 -45.06 70.36 5.01
CA LEU A 4 -45.36 69.07 5.62
C LEU A 4 -45.38 67.89 4.63
N PRO A 5 -45.98 68.02 3.42
CA PRO A 5 -46.00 66.95 2.43
C PRO A 5 -44.61 66.64 1.89
N ALA A 6 -43.78 67.66 1.69
CA ALA A 6 -42.41 67.51 1.19
C ALA A 6 -41.51 66.78 2.19
N ILE A 7 -41.69 67.04 3.49
CA ILE A 7 -40.96 66.34 4.56
C ILE A 7 -41.39 64.86 4.64
N LEU A 8 -42.69 64.57 4.55
CA LEU A 8 -43.20 63.20 4.52
C LEU A 8 -42.67 62.41 3.32
N GLN A 9 -42.61 63.04 2.14
CA GLN A 9 -42.07 62.42 0.94
C GLN A 9 -40.57 62.15 1.05
N ALA A 10 -39.81 63.08 1.64
CA ALA A 10 -38.38 62.89 1.88
C ALA A 10 -38.10 61.77 2.90
N VAL A 11 -38.91 61.67 3.96
CA VAL A 11 -38.80 60.59 4.95
C VAL A 11 -39.14 59.23 4.34
N GLN A 12 -40.16 59.15 3.48
CA GLN A 12 -40.52 57.91 2.78
C GLN A 12 -39.41 57.46 1.82
N GLN A 13 -38.83 58.39 1.05
CA GLN A 13 -37.69 58.09 0.18
C GLN A 13 -36.48 57.60 0.99
N GLN A 14 -36.23 58.16 2.17
CA GLN A 14 -35.13 57.74 3.03
C GLN A 14 -35.31 56.29 3.53
N LEU A 15 -36.55 55.89 3.86
CA LEU A 15 -36.85 54.51 4.28
C LEU A 15 -36.68 53.51 3.13
N ASP A 16 -37.09 53.88 1.91
CA ASP A 16 -36.93 53.02 0.73
C ASP A 16 -35.45 52.83 0.37
N ILE A 17 -34.63 53.89 0.48
CA ILE A 17 -33.18 53.81 0.26
C ILE A 17 -32.53 52.88 1.29
N GLN A 18 -32.88 53.01 2.57
CA GLN A 18 -32.35 52.12 3.61
C GLN A 18 -32.77 50.65 3.42
N GLY A 19 -34.00 50.40 2.96
CA GLY A 19 -34.47 49.06 2.63
C GLY A 19 -33.69 48.43 1.46
N ALA A 20 -33.40 49.22 0.43
CA ALA A 20 -32.63 48.77 -0.74
C ALA A 20 -31.15 48.47 -0.38
N GLU A 21 -30.53 49.30 0.46
CA GLU A 21 -29.16 49.07 0.95
C GLU A 21 -29.05 47.78 1.77
N LEU A 22 -30.05 47.49 2.62
CA LEU A 22 -30.08 46.27 3.42
C LEU A 22 -30.26 45.02 2.53
N GLN A 23 -31.10 45.09 1.49
CA GLN A 23 -31.24 44.02 0.51
C GLN A 23 -29.94 43.78 -0.27
N GLN A 24 -29.26 44.86 -0.70
CA GLN A 24 -28.00 44.75 -1.42
C GLN A 24 -26.88 44.17 -0.54
N LEU A 25 -26.87 44.51 0.76
CA LEU A 25 -25.94 43.92 1.73
C LEU A 25 -26.21 42.42 1.92
N MET A 26 -27.49 42.03 2.03
CA MET A 26 -27.88 40.63 2.18
C MET A 26 -27.54 39.80 0.94
N GLU A 27 -27.74 40.36 -0.27
CA GLU A 27 -27.36 39.72 -1.53
C GLU A 27 -25.84 39.53 -1.65
N LYS A 28 -25.04 40.53 -1.22
CA LYS A 28 -23.57 40.42 -1.16
C LYS A 28 -23.10 39.37 -0.15
N LEU A 29 -23.76 39.23 1.01
CA LEU A 29 -23.43 38.19 1.99
C LEU A 29 -23.76 36.78 1.48
N CYS A 30 -24.90 36.60 0.80
CA CYS A 30 -25.22 35.34 0.13
C CYS A 30 -24.21 34.98 -0.97
N ALA A 31 -23.77 35.96 -1.78
CA ALA A 31 -22.76 35.76 -2.81
C ALA A 31 -21.36 35.40 -2.27
N VAL A 32 -21.00 35.91 -1.09
CA VAL A 32 -19.74 35.52 -0.40
C VAL A 32 -19.82 34.09 0.14
N SER A 33 -20.99 33.66 0.62
CA SER A 33 -21.22 32.29 1.09
C SER A 33 -21.15 31.25 -0.04
N THR A 34 -21.67 31.57 -1.23
CA THR A 34 -21.58 30.69 -2.42
C THR A 34 -20.20 30.68 -3.07
N ASN A 35 -19.38 31.73 -2.90
CA ASN A 35 -17.98 31.71 -3.33
C ASN A 35 -17.08 30.87 -2.39
N SER A 36 -17.49 30.71 -1.13
CA SER A 36 -16.74 29.95 -0.11
C SER A 36 -16.79 28.43 -0.31
N SER A 37 -17.82 27.90 -0.96
CA SER A 37 -17.89 26.47 -1.30
C SER A 37 -16.93 26.08 -2.42
N SER A 38 -16.65 26.97 -3.37
CA SER A 38 -15.62 26.75 -4.41
C SER A 38 -14.19 26.96 -3.90
N ALA A 39 -13.98 27.97 -3.03
CA ALA A 39 -12.68 28.20 -2.39
C ALA A 39 -12.35 27.09 -1.38
N GLY A 40 -13.32 26.62 -0.61
CA GLY A 40 -13.17 25.49 0.30
C GLY A 40 -12.84 24.19 -0.43
N ALA A 41 -13.56 23.87 -1.52
CA ALA A 41 -13.23 22.71 -2.35
C ALA A 41 -11.82 22.82 -2.99
N ALA A 42 -11.44 24.01 -3.48
CA ALA A 42 -10.11 24.24 -4.04
C ALA A 42 -8.97 24.16 -3.01
N VAL A 43 -9.21 24.61 -1.76
CA VAL A 43 -8.26 24.48 -0.64
C VAL A 43 -8.13 23.02 -0.22
N VAL A 44 -9.24 22.30 -0.04
CA VAL A 44 -9.23 20.87 0.33
C VAL A 44 -8.56 20.01 -0.75
N LEU A 45 -8.79 20.28 -2.03
CA LEU A 45 -8.09 19.58 -3.13
C LEU A 45 -6.58 19.86 -3.16
N ARG A 46 -6.16 21.07 -2.79
CA ARG A 46 -4.73 21.40 -2.67
C ARG A 46 -4.08 20.65 -1.51
N ASP A 47 -4.77 20.52 -0.39
CA ASP A 47 -4.27 19.78 0.78
C ASP A 47 -4.18 18.28 0.49
N MET A 48 -5.19 17.69 -0.17
CA MET A 48 -5.17 16.29 -0.63
C MET A 48 -4.01 16.00 -1.59
N HIS A 49 -3.77 16.86 -2.59
CA HIS A 49 -2.61 16.71 -3.48
C HIS A 49 -1.28 16.84 -2.73
N ALA A 50 -1.18 17.75 -1.74
CA ALA A 50 0.02 17.90 -0.93
C ALA A 50 0.30 16.65 -0.07
N ILE A 51 -0.75 16.03 0.50
CA ILE A 51 -0.66 14.77 1.22
C ILE A 51 -0.19 13.65 0.29
N PHE A 52 -0.83 13.50 -0.88
CA PHE A 52 -0.45 12.49 -1.87
C PHE A 52 1.02 12.64 -2.30
N ASP A 53 1.46 13.86 -2.63
CA ASP A 53 2.85 14.13 -3.03
C ASP A 53 3.85 13.87 -1.90
N SER A 54 3.49 14.21 -0.66
CA SER A 54 4.31 13.95 0.52
C SER A 54 4.49 12.43 0.75
N LEU A 55 3.39 11.68 0.75
CA LEU A 55 3.39 10.23 0.90
C LEU A 55 4.13 9.56 -0.25
N TYR A 56 3.89 10.03 -1.48
CA TYR A 56 4.60 9.57 -2.66
C TYR A 56 6.10 9.65 -2.40
N ARG A 57 6.67 10.83 -2.12
CA ARG A 57 8.12 11.01 -1.94
C ARG A 57 8.76 10.15 -0.84
N ARG A 58 7.98 9.70 0.13
CA ARG A 58 8.46 8.89 1.27
C ARG A 58 8.52 7.39 0.95
N ILE A 59 7.77 6.95 -0.04
CA ILE A 59 7.76 5.56 -0.48
C ILE A 59 8.81 5.41 -1.58
N GLU A 60 9.76 4.49 -1.42
CA GLU A 60 10.73 4.19 -2.48
C GLU A 60 10.05 3.43 -3.63
N THR A 61 10.53 3.65 -4.86
CA THR A 61 10.08 2.86 -6.01
C THR A 61 10.38 1.37 -5.80
N PHE A 62 9.37 0.54 -6.02
CA PHE A 62 9.47 -0.90 -5.99
C PHE A 62 10.05 -1.43 -7.30
N ASN A 63 11.18 -2.13 -7.18
CA ASN A 63 11.81 -2.85 -8.28
C ASN A 63 11.96 -4.32 -7.86
N TYR A 64 11.38 -5.22 -8.63
CA TYR A 64 11.38 -6.65 -8.31
C TYR A 64 12.74 -7.30 -8.58
N ASP A 65 13.35 -7.88 -7.55
CA ASP A 65 14.59 -8.65 -7.64
C ASP A 65 14.59 -9.71 -6.52
N PRO A 66 14.09 -10.92 -6.81
CA PRO A 66 13.95 -11.97 -5.82
C PRO A 66 15.30 -12.52 -5.32
N ASP A 67 16.38 -12.37 -6.10
CA ASP A 67 17.72 -12.84 -5.72
C ASP A 67 18.33 -11.95 -4.63
N ARG A 68 18.03 -10.64 -4.66
CA ARG A 68 18.36 -9.68 -3.59
C ARG A 68 17.29 -9.54 -2.51
N GLY A 69 16.26 -10.38 -2.55
CA GLY A 69 15.14 -10.33 -1.59
C GLY A 69 14.23 -9.10 -1.75
N ARG A 70 14.28 -8.40 -2.88
CA ARG A 70 13.36 -7.30 -3.22
C ARG A 70 12.08 -7.89 -3.79
N THR A 71 11.22 -8.37 -2.89
CA THR A 71 9.89 -8.91 -3.20
C THR A 71 8.81 -7.97 -2.71
N PHE A 72 7.62 -8.06 -3.30
CA PHE A 72 6.52 -7.16 -3.00
C PHE A 72 6.03 -7.29 -1.55
N ASP A 73 5.99 -8.51 -1.00
CA ASP A 73 5.64 -8.72 0.42
C ASP A 73 6.64 -8.04 1.37
N SER A 74 7.94 -8.07 1.05
CA SER A 74 8.96 -7.40 1.86
C SER A 74 8.89 -5.88 1.73
N TRP A 75 8.64 -5.36 0.52
CA TRP A 75 8.47 -3.93 0.28
C TRP A 75 7.20 -3.40 0.94
N LEU A 76 6.07 -4.09 0.78
CA LEU A 76 4.80 -3.70 1.39
C LEU A 76 4.91 -3.70 2.91
N ARG A 77 5.54 -4.72 3.52
CA ARG A 77 5.79 -4.76 4.97
C ARG A 77 6.57 -3.55 5.48
N ARG A 78 7.52 -3.03 4.70
CA ARG A 78 8.30 -1.83 5.06
C ARG A 78 7.43 -0.56 5.11
N TYR A 79 6.42 -0.47 4.25
CA TYR A 79 5.53 0.69 4.15
C TYR A 79 4.12 0.42 4.68
N GLN A 80 3.88 -0.72 5.33
CA GLN A 80 2.56 -1.15 5.75
C GLN A 80 1.95 -0.17 6.76
N ASP A 81 2.74 0.25 7.75
CA ASP A 81 2.32 1.24 8.75
C ASP A 81 1.93 2.58 8.11
N LEU A 82 2.65 3.01 7.08
CA LEU A 82 2.33 4.21 6.31
C LEU A 82 0.99 4.05 5.58
N PHE A 83 0.76 2.92 4.92
CA PHE A 83 -0.51 2.64 4.24
C PHE A 83 -1.69 2.47 5.20
N ASP A 84 -1.46 1.96 6.41
CA ASP A 84 -2.52 1.66 7.38
C ASP A 84 -2.89 2.89 8.22
N ASN A 85 -1.91 3.76 8.55
CA ASN A 85 -2.12 4.90 9.44
C ASN A 85 -2.09 6.26 8.73
N GLU A 86 -1.24 6.44 7.70
CA GLU A 86 -1.03 7.75 7.08
C GLU A 86 -1.82 7.93 5.78
N CYS A 87 -2.28 6.83 5.17
CA CYS A 87 -3.21 6.87 4.04
C CYS A 87 -4.68 6.80 4.46
N ILE A 88 -5.02 6.96 5.75
CA ILE A 88 -6.41 6.92 6.24
C ILE A 88 -7.29 8.00 5.59
N GLU A 89 -6.71 9.16 5.28
CA GLU A 89 -7.43 10.26 4.65
C GLU A 89 -7.59 10.06 3.13
N LEU A 90 -6.83 9.15 2.52
CA LEU A 90 -6.98 8.81 1.10
C LEU A 90 -8.14 7.83 0.93
N ASP A 91 -8.95 8.05 -0.10
CA ASP A 91 -9.88 7.03 -0.52
C ASP A 91 -9.14 5.78 -1.04
N GLU A 92 -9.83 4.64 -1.09
CA GLU A 92 -9.21 3.38 -1.48
C GLU A 92 -8.60 3.42 -2.89
N LYS A 93 -9.18 4.25 -3.77
CA LYS A 93 -8.74 4.44 -5.15
C LYS A 93 -7.43 5.22 -5.23
N ASP A 94 -7.29 6.30 -4.48
CA ASP A 94 -6.07 7.10 -4.37
C ASP A 94 -4.98 6.35 -3.62
N LYS A 95 -5.33 5.59 -2.57
CA LYS A 95 -4.41 4.66 -1.90
C LYS A 95 -3.86 3.63 -2.88
N THR A 96 -4.71 3.04 -3.71
CA THR A 96 -4.31 2.11 -4.78
C THR A 96 -3.46 2.80 -5.84
N ARG A 97 -3.83 4.02 -6.27
CA ARG A 97 -3.04 4.83 -7.21
C ARG A 97 -1.64 5.12 -6.68
N LEU A 98 -1.53 5.47 -5.39
CA LEU A 98 -0.25 5.71 -4.73
C LEU A 98 0.64 4.48 -4.78
N LEU A 99 0.11 3.31 -4.43
CA LEU A 99 0.85 2.06 -4.49
C LEU A 99 1.32 1.73 -5.92
N VAL A 100 0.42 1.86 -6.90
CA VAL A 100 0.72 1.55 -8.31
C VAL A 100 1.72 2.53 -8.90
N SER A 101 1.67 3.81 -8.51
CA SER A 101 2.61 4.85 -8.93
C SER A 101 4.04 4.62 -8.46
N ARG A 102 4.22 3.71 -7.50
CA ARG A 102 5.51 3.34 -6.94
C ARG A 102 6.08 2.06 -7.53
N LEU A 103 5.40 1.41 -8.46
CA LEU A 103 5.99 0.32 -9.24
C LEU A 103 6.94 0.88 -10.30
N ASP A 104 8.05 0.18 -10.56
CA ASP A 104 8.83 0.46 -11.76
C ASP A 104 8.05 0.11 -13.05
N GLU A 105 8.61 0.49 -14.19
CA GLU A 105 7.97 0.33 -15.50
C GLU A 105 7.63 -1.14 -15.81
N ASP A 106 8.53 -2.07 -15.46
CA ASP A 106 8.37 -3.49 -15.73
C ASP A 106 7.29 -4.11 -14.84
N CYS A 107 7.31 -3.80 -13.54
CA CYS A 107 6.32 -4.24 -12.58
C CYS A 107 4.93 -3.69 -12.93
N HIS A 108 4.84 -2.41 -13.31
CA HIS A 108 3.58 -1.79 -13.74
C HIS A 108 3.00 -2.48 -14.99
N ARG A 109 3.84 -2.74 -16.00
CA ARG A 109 3.42 -3.43 -17.22
C ARG A 109 2.91 -4.85 -16.94
N MET A 110 3.58 -5.58 -16.06
CA MET A 110 3.17 -6.92 -15.64
C MET A 110 1.86 -6.90 -14.84
N LEU A 111 1.67 -5.92 -13.94
CA LEU A 111 0.40 -5.74 -13.23
C LEU A 111 -0.75 -5.50 -14.20
N THR A 112 -0.63 -4.49 -15.07
CA THR A 112 -1.67 -4.11 -16.05
C THR A 112 -2.01 -5.26 -17.00
N SER A 113 -1.01 -6.04 -17.42
CA SER A 113 -1.23 -7.24 -18.22
C SER A 113 -2.00 -8.34 -17.45
N ALA A 114 -1.76 -8.48 -16.14
CA ALA A 114 -2.36 -9.54 -15.33
C ALA A 114 -3.84 -9.27 -14.98
N ILE A 115 -4.24 -8.00 -14.94
CA ILE A 115 -5.61 -7.59 -14.56
C ILE A 115 -6.48 -7.20 -15.75
N SER A 116 -5.93 -7.22 -16.97
CA SER A 116 -6.64 -6.91 -18.20
C SER A 116 -7.95 -7.71 -18.32
N PRO A 117 -9.08 -7.09 -18.70
CA PRO A 117 -9.21 -5.73 -19.26
C PRO A 117 -9.42 -4.60 -18.24
N LYS A 118 -9.35 -4.86 -16.92
CA LYS A 118 -9.57 -3.85 -15.87
C LYS A 118 -8.35 -2.94 -15.69
N GLN A 119 -8.54 -1.77 -15.09
CA GLN A 119 -7.44 -0.93 -14.60
C GLN A 119 -7.14 -1.19 -13.12
N PRO A 120 -5.92 -0.89 -12.63
CA PRO A 120 -5.61 -1.06 -11.20
C PRO A 120 -6.54 -0.24 -10.30
N SER A 121 -7.01 0.93 -10.75
CA SER A 121 -7.95 1.79 -10.03
C SER A 121 -9.38 1.26 -9.97
N ASP A 122 -9.70 0.21 -10.71
CA ASP A 122 -11.04 -0.41 -10.75
C ASP A 122 -11.13 -1.61 -9.79
N LEU A 123 -10.01 -1.97 -9.16
CA LEU A 123 -9.89 -3.09 -8.24
C LEU A 123 -9.87 -2.58 -6.80
N PRO A 124 -10.51 -3.31 -5.87
CA PRO A 124 -10.31 -3.09 -4.44
C PRO A 124 -8.83 -3.24 -4.06
N TRP A 125 -8.40 -2.52 -3.03
CA TRP A 125 -7.03 -2.52 -2.51
C TRP A 125 -6.52 -3.95 -2.26
N ASP A 126 -7.32 -4.78 -1.59
CA ASP A 126 -6.95 -6.15 -1.26
C ASP A 126 -6.74 -7.02 -2.51
N GLU A 127 -7.53 -6.80 -3.56
CA GLU A 127 -7.37 -7.53 -4.83
C GLU A 127 -6.07 -7.13 -5.52
N VAL A 128 -5.73 -5.84 -5.55
CA VAL A 128 -4.46 -5.35 -6.12
C VAL A 128 -3.27 -5.89 -5.35
N VAL A 129 -3.31 -5.85 -4.02
CA VAL A 129 -2.26 -6.39 -3.15
C VAL A 129 -2.09 -7.90 -3.36
N GLN A 130 -3.18 -8.65 -3.54
CA GLN A 130 -3.11 -10.09 -3.86
C GLN A 130 -2.47 -10.36 -5.23
N VAL A 131 -2.84 -9.60 -6.26
CA VAL A 131 -2.25 -9.75 -7.59
C VAL A 131 -0.74 -9.44 -7.55
N LEU A 132 -0.34 -8.36 -6.87
CA LEU A 132 1.06 -7.99 -6.75
C LEU A 132 1.86 -9.00 -5.92
N ASN A 133 1.29 -9.55 -4.84
CA ASN A 133 1.91 -10.65 -4.11
C ASN A 133 2.04 -11.91 -4.97
N ARG A 134 1.09 -12.20 -5.85
CA ARG A 134 1.17 -13.33 -6.77
C ARG A 134 2.26 -13.14 -7.82
N LEU A 135 2.41 -11.93 -8.35
CA LEU A 135 3.39 -11.62 -9.40
C LEU A 135 4.82 -11.46 -8.85
N PHE A 136 4.95 -10.79 -7.70
CA PHE A 136 6.22 -10.28 -7.19
C PHE A 136 6.47 -10.58 -5.72
N GLY A 137 5.55 -11.29 -5.06
CA GLY A 137 5.78 -11.77 -3.70
C GLY A 137 6.85 -12.86 -3.67
N THR A 138 7.32 -13.15 -2.46
CA THR A 138 8.26 -14.23 -2.22
C THR A 138 7.68 -15.57 -2.70
N ALA A 139 8.10 -16.02 -3.89
CA ALA A 139 7.67 -17.29 -4.48
C ALA A 139 8.37 -18.52 -3.86
N LYS A 140 9.04 -18.36 -2.71
CA LYS A 140 9.73 -19.48 -2.05
C LYS A 140 8.71 -20.35 -1.35
N THR A 141 8.54 -21.57 -1.85
CA THR A 141 7.81 -22.62 -1.13
C THR A 141 8.38 -22.74 0.29
N LEU A 142 7.53 -23.09 1.27
CA LEU A 142 7.97 -23.30 2.64
C LEU A 142 9.15 -24.29 2.72
N PHE A 143 9.13 -25.31 1.85
CA PHE A 143 10.24 -26.23 1.68
C PHE A 143 11.54 -25.54 1.27
N ARG A 144 11.52 -24.66 0.26
CA ARG A 144 12.71 -23.93 -0.20
C ARG A 144 13.26 -23.03 0.89
N ARG A 145 12.40 -22.32 1.64
CA ARG A 145 12.79 -21.50 2.79
C ARG A 145 13.51 -22.34 3.86
N ARG A 146 12.94 -23.51 4.18
CA ARG A 146 13.53 -24.48 5.12
C ARG A 146 14.90 -24.98 4.66
N ILE A 147 15.05 -25.41 3.41
CA ILE A 147 16.35 -25.89 2.88
C ILE A 147 17.40 -24.78 2.83
N GLU A 148 17.02 -23.55 2.49
CA GLU A 148 17.95 -22.42 2.47
C GLU A 148 18.56 -22.15 3.86
N CYS A 149 17.84 -22.42 4.95
CA CYS A 149 18.41 -22.31 6.31
C CYS A 149 19.62 -23.25 6.51
N PHE A 150 19.56 -24.47 5.96
CA PHE A 150 20.66 -25.43 6.02
C PHE A 150 21.84 -25.08 5.10
N LYS A 151 21.63 -24.13 4.18
CA LYS A 151 22.67 -23.60 3.29
C LYS A 151 23.36 -22.36 3.85
N VAL A 152 22.85 -21.75 4.91
CA VAL A 152 23.51 -20.63 5.58
C VAL A 152 24.89 -21.08 6.08
N ARG A 153 25.91 -20.28 5.80
CA ARG A 153 27.29 -20.48 6.24
C ARG A 153 27.76 -19.21 6.95
N TYR A 154 28.68 -19.38 7.89
CA TYR A 154 29.41 -18.26 8.46
C TYR A 154 30.49 -17.82 7.48
N GLU A 155 30.52 -16.54 7.11
CA GLU A 155 31.40 -16.01 6.06
C GLU A 155 32.32 -14.89 6.60
N GLY A 156 32.52 -14.85 7.93
CA GLY A 156 33.41 -13.87 8.57
C GLY A 156 32.73 -12.59 9.06
N GLN A 157 31.40 -12.47 8.94
CA GLN A 157 30.61 -11.42 9.60
C GLN A 157 30.71 -11.52 11.13
N ASP A 158 30.43 -10.43 11.86
CA ASP A 158 30.33 -10.49 13.31
C ASP A 158 29.21 -11.45 13.76
N PHE A 159 29.37 -11.99 14.96
CA PHE A 159 28.46 -12.98 15.50
C PHE A 159 27.01 -12.47 15.62
N ASN A 160 26.82 -11.21 15.99
CA ASN A 160 25.48 -10.65 16.21
C ASN A 160 24.70 -10.50 14.90
N ASN A 161 25.37 -10.09 13.82
CA ASN A 161 24.82 -10.07 12.47
C ASN A 161 24.54 -11.48 11.95
N TYR A 162 25.44 -12.45 12.21
CA TYR A 162 25.17 -13.85 11.87
C TYR A 162 23.96 -14.41 12.62
N GLU A 163 23.87 -14.16 13.94
CA GLU A 163 22.77 -14.61 14.79
C GLU A 163 21.44 -14.02 14.31
N THR A 164 21.42 -12.72 13.99
CA THR A 164 20.22 -12.04 13.48
C THR A 164 19.79 -12.60 12.13
N MET A 165 20.73 -12.85 11.22
CA MET A 165 20.44 -13.50 9.94
C MET A 165 19.87 -14.91 10.12
N VAL A 166 20.48 -15.73 11.00
CA VAL A 166 20.01 -17.09 11.29
C VAL A 166 18.59 -17.06 11.88
N LYS A 167 18.34 -16.18 12.86
CA LYS A 167 17.00 -16.00 13.44
C LYS A 167 15.97 -15.64 12.37
N ALA A 168 16.25 -14.64 11.54
CA ALA A 168 15.35 -14.22 10.47
C ALA A 168 15.02 -15.36 9.49
N LYS A 169 16.04 -16.14 9.08
CA LYS A 169 15.87 -17.31 8.21
C LYS A 169 15.01 -18.40 8.87
N CYS A 170 15.26 -18.70 10.14
CA CYS A 170 14.49 -19.71 10.88
C CYS A 170 13.01 -19.31 11.05
N THR A 171 12.73 -18.03 11.32
CA THR A 171 11.36 -17.50 11.38
C THR A 171 10.67 -17.61 10.02
N ASP A 172 11.33 -17.20 8.94
CA ASP A 172 10.79 -17.32 7.57
C ASP A 172 10.54 -18.79 7.17
N ALA A 173 11.34 -19.73 7.66
CA ALA A 173 11.16 -21.16 7.41
C ALA A 173 10.04 -21.84 8.23
N HIS A 174 9.39 -21.12 9.15
CA HIS A 174 8.40 -21.64 10.10
C HIS A 174 8.82 -23.00 10.69
N PHE A 175 10.01 -23.04 11.33
CA PHE A 175 10.50 -24.24 12.00
C PHE A 175 9.72 -24.58 13.28
N ASP A 176 8.98 -23.63 13.84
CA ASP A 176 7.99 -23.85 14.90
C ASP A 176 6.90 -24.86 14.52
N SER A 177 6.56 -24.94 13.23
CA SER A 177 5.52 -25.84 12.71
C SER A 177 6.04 -27.18 12.17
N ILE A 178 7.35 -27.44 12.20
CA ILE A 178 7.91 -28.69 11.66
C ILE A 178 8.01 -29.78 12.73
N GLY A 179 7.54 -30.98 12.41
CA GLY A 179 7.80 -32.17 13.24
C GLY A 179 9.23 -32.70 13.08
N PHE A 180 9.62 -33.61 13.97
CA PHE A 180 10.95 -34.23 13.96
C PHE A 180 11.26 -34.95 12.65
N ASP A 181 10.33 -35.76 12.12
CA ASP A 181 10.49 -36.45 10.83
C ASP A 181 10.69 -35.47 9.68
N GLY A 182 9.98 -34.34 9.72
CA GLY A 182 10.11 -33.27 8.74
C GLY A 182 11.49 -32.64 8.80
N LEU A 183 12.02 -32.42 10.01
CA LEU A 183 13.37 -31.91 10.22
C LEU A 183 14.44 -32.91 9.72
N GLN A 184 14.29 -34.20 10.01
CA GLN A 184 15.18 -35.25 9.50
C GLN A 184 15.19 -35.27 7.97
N CYS A 185 14.03 -35.16 7.32
CA CYS A 185 13.95 -35.08 5.86
C CYS A 185 14.73 -33.88 5.31
N LEU A 186 14.70 -32.73 5.97
CA LEU A 186 15.49 -31.57 5.55
C LEU A 186 17.00 -31.82 5.69
N PHE A 187 17.44 -32.49 6.76
CA PHE A 187 18.84 -32.91 6.90
C PHE A 187 19.29 -33.81 5.75
N TYR A 188 18.49 -34.82 5.40
CA TYR A 188 18.80 -35.70 4.28
C TYR A 188 18.88 -34.91 2.96
N VAL A 189 17.88 -34.09 2.65
CA VAL A 189 17.86 -33.32 1.39
C VAL A 189 18.97 -32.27 1.34
N ALA A 190 19.31 -31.61 2.44
CA ALA A 190 20.41 -30.66 2.49
C ALA A 190 21.79 -31.33 2.37
N GLY A 191 21.92 -32.57 2.84
CA GLY A 191 23.13 -33.38 2.74
C GLY A 191 23.37 -33.98 1.35
N PHE A 192 22.31 -34.20 0.56
CA PHE A 192 22.40 -34.72 -0.80
C PHE A 192 22.75 -33.62 -1.82
N GLN A 193 24.04 -33.34 -2.00
CA GLN A 193 24.53 -32.27 -2.90
C GLN A 193 24.91 -32.73 -4.32
N GLY A 194 24.74 -34.02 -4.65
CA GLY A 194 25.08 -34.60 -5.96
C GLY A 194 23.85 -35.01 -6.79
N SER A 195 23.99 -35.01 -8.12
CA SER A 195 22.93 -35.39 -9.06
C SER A 195 22.50 -36.85 -8.91
N GLU A 196 23.38 -37.72 -8.41
CA GLU A 196 23.11 -39.13 -8.12
C GLU A 196 22.04 -39.35 -7.02
N PHE A 197 21.75 -38.32 -6.21
CA PHE A 197 20.77 -38.39 -5.13
C PHE A 197 19.44 -37.69 -5.46
N ALA A 198 19.28 -37.18 -6.69
CA ALA A 198 18.09 -36.41 -7.09
C ALA A 198 16.78 -37.20 -6.90
N ASP A 199 16.80 -38.51 -7.15
CA ASP A 199 15.63 -39.39 -6.95
C ASP A 199 15.27 -39.54 -5.46
N TYR A 200 16.26 -39.65 -4.58
CA TYR A 200 16.03 -39.72 -3.12
C TYR A 200 15.45 -38.41 -2.60
N SER A 201 16.04 -37.28 -3.00
CA SER A 201 15.53 -35.96 -2.67
C SER A 201 14.09 -35.77 -3.15
N THR A 202 13.77 -36.19 -4.38
CA THR A 202 12.41 -36.12 -4.96
C THR A 202 11.39 -36.98 -4.20
N ARG A 203 11.79 -38.16 -3.71
CA ARG A 203 10.92 -39.03 -2.91
C ARG A 203 10.64 -38.47 -1.52
N LEU A 204 11.69 -37.98 -0.83
CA LEU A 204 11.55 -37.32 0.47
C LEU A 204 10.70 -36.05 0.36
N LEU A 205 10.88 -35.29 -0.72
CA LEU A 205 10.07 -34.13 -1.08
C LEU A 205 8.58 -34.46 -1.16
N ARG A 206 8.21 -35.54 -1.86
CA ARG A 206 6.79 -35.97 -1.98
C ARG A 206 6.16 -36.33 -0.65
N ASN A 207 6.93 -36.86 0.30
CA ASN A 207 6.43 -37.20 1.63
C ASN A 207 6.20 -35.95 2.50
N LEU A 208 7.07 -34.95 2.40
CA LEU A 208 6.91 -33.66 3.09
C LEU A 208 5.67 -32.89 2.61
N THR A 209 5.33 -32.94 1.32
CA THR A 209 4.14 -32.26 0.78
C THR A 209 2.83 -32.93 1.21
N LYS A 210 2.84 -34.25 1.44
CA LYS A 210 1.65 -35.02 1.88
C LYS A 210 1.21 -34.70 3.31
N GLN A 211 2.15 -34.33 4.19
CA GLN A 211 1.82 -33.91 5.56
C GLN A 211 1.01 -32.59 5.61
N ARG A 212 0.84 -31.88 4.48
CA ARG A 212 0.00 -30.67 4.36
C ARG A 212 -1.48 -30.94 4.06
N ILE A 213 -1.91 -32.20 3.84
CA ILE A 213 -3.32 -32.53 3.48
C ILE A 213 -4.03 -33.26 4.65
N SER A 214 -3.38 -33.40 5.82
CA SER A 214 -3.92 -34.17 6.95
C SER A 214 -4.15 -33.33 8.22
N LEU A 215 -4.24 -32.01 8.08
CA LEU A 215 -4.75 -31.07 9.08
C LEU A 215 -5.82 -30.20 8.40
#